data_AF-A0A922HWC3-F1
#
_entry.id   AF-A0A922HWC3-F1
#
_cell.length_a   1.000
_cell.length_b   1.000
_cell.length_c   1.000
_cell.angle_alpha   90.00
_cell.angle_beta   90.00
_cell.angle_gamma   90.00
#
_symmetry.space_group_name_H-M   'P 1'
#
loop_
_entity.id
_entity.type
_entity.pdbx_description
1 polymer ?
#
loop_
_entity_poly.entity_id
_entity_poly.type
_entity_poly.pdbx_seq_one_letter_code
_entity_poly.pdbx_strand_id
1 'polypeptide(L)'
;MVVKKVVFASVGQASLDIDFDNFNFRFLFLLYIRTSWLYDCRNHIRVIQPIGTNHDRFYVCGTNAHNPKDWIINSNLTVSNEPLPGIGSGIAKCPFDPEDNSTAIWVENGNPGDLAGLYSGSVAEFTKADTVIFRTDLYNTTSMQRMYPFKRTIKYDSKWLDKPNFVGSFDIGDYVYFFFRESAVEYINCGKAIYSRVARRDTGGKNILNKNWASFLKARLNCSIPGEFPFYFNEIRKYRFFLRQKSQFLATIKMSQDRNKSDCVFISDKTPDDAFNKRKNNIAIALPKIRFISTADAQ
;
A
#
# COMPACT_ATOMS: atom_id res chain seq x y z
N MET A 1 -3.96 18.15 46.43
CA MET A 1 -4.03 19.37 45.58
C MET A 1 -2.67 19.53 44.91
N VAL A 2 -2.54 19.03 43.67
CA VAL A 2 -1.32 19.19 42.86
C VAL A 2 -1.79 19.72 41.52
N VAL A 3 -1.64 21.02 41.32
CA VAL A 3 -1.90 21.67 40.03
C VAL A 3 -0.73 21.32 39.11
N LYS A 4 -0.95 20.42 38.14
CA LYS A 4 -0.05 20.29 36.99
C LYS A 4 -0.57 21.18 35.87
N LYS A 5 -0.04 22.40 35.83
CA LYS A 5 -0.19 23.34 34.72
C LYS A 5 0.46 22.69 33.48
N VAL A 6 -0.33 22.30 32.48
CA VAL A 6 0.20 21.93 31.17
C VAL A 6 0.22 23.19 30.32
N VAL A 7 1.39 23.81 30.21
CA VAL A 7 1.60 24.93 29.30
C VAL A 7 1.91 24.34 27.92
N PHE A 8 0.96 24.44 26.99
CA PHE A 8 1.29 24.29 25.58
C PHE A 8 1.91 25.61 25.12
N ALA A 9 3.22 25.61 24.88
CA ALA A 9 3.85 26.69 24.14
C ALA A 9 3.47 26.54 22.66
N SER A 10 2.52 27.36 22.19
CA SER A 10 2.40 27.68 20.78
C SER A 10 2.63 29.18 20.58
N VAL A 11 3.44 29.49 19.58
CA VAL A 11 3.69 30.85 19.12
C VAL A 11 2.43 31.31 18.37
N GLY A 12 1.70 32.25 18.96
CA GLY A 12 0.51 32.88 18.36
C GLY A 12 -0.70 32.88 19.30
N GLN A 13 -1.05 34.06 19.81
CA GLN A 13 -2.09 34.33 20.82
C GLN A 13 -3.44 33.66 20.56
N ALA A 14 -3.78 32.66 21.38
CA ALA A 14 -5.14 32.41 21.87
C ALA A 14 -5.05 31.56 23.15
N SER A 15 -5.06 32.21 24.31
CA SER A 15 -5.26 31.52 25.60
C SER A 15 -6.73 31.08 25.66
N LEU A 16 -6.96 29.77 25.83
CA LEU A 16 -8.29 29.22 26.08
C LEU A 16 -8.29 28.71 27.53
N ASP A 17 -8.96 29.43 28.42
CA ASP A 17 -9.20 28.98 29.79
C ASP A 17 -10.22 27.84 29.75
N ILE A 18 -9.82 26.67 30.22
CA ILE A 18 -10.66 25.47 30.31
C ILE A 18 -11.16 25.38 31.75
N ASP A 19 -12.44 25.69 31.95
CA ASP A 19 -13.14 25.43 33.20
C ASP A 19 -13.56 23.96 33.27
N PHE A 20 -13.05 23.22 34.27
CA PHE A 20 -13.18 21.77 34.37
C PHE A 20 -14.55 21.29 34.89
N ASP A 21 -15.40 22.22 35.35
CA ASP A 21 -16.65 21.86 36.03
C ASP A 21 -17.86 21.64 35.08
N ASN A 22 -17.71 21.86 33.77
CA ASN A 22 -18.77 21.68 32.78
C ASN A 22 -18.32 20.95 31.50
N PHE A 23 -17.96 19.66 31.66
CA PHE A 23 -17.52 18.79 30.56
C PHE A 23 -18.71 18.36 29.68
N ASN A 24 -19.05 19.15 28.65
CA ASN A 24 -20.17 18.87 27.75
C ASN A 24 -19.68 18.15 26.47
N PHE A 25 -20.31 17.04 26.09
CA PHE A 25 -19.93 16.20 24.92
C PHE A 25 -19.84 16.99 23.60
N ARG A 26 -20.64 18.07 23.47
CA ARG A 26 -20.59 18.98 22.31
C ARG A 26 -19.27 19.73 22.17
N PHE A 27 -18.63 20.11 23.28
CA PHE A 27 -17.36 20.85 23.27
C PHE A 27 -16.19 19.97 22.83
N LEU A 28 -16.12 18.74 23.35
CA LEU A 28 -15.18 17.72 22.90
C LEU A 28 -15.33 17.41 21.41
N PHE A 29 -16.57 17.28 20.93
CA PHE A 29 -16.85 17.03 19.52
C PHE A 29 -16.40 18.19 18.62
N LEU A 30 -16.67 19.44 19.02
CA LEU A 30 -16.22 20.62 18.29
C LEU A 30 -14.69 20.76 18.30
N LEU A 31 -14.02 20.47 19.42
CA LEU A 31 -12.56 20.47 19.50
C LEU A 31 -11.96 19.36 18.63
N TYR A 32 -12.52 18.14 18.69
CA TYR A 32 -12.12 17.01 17.87
C TYR A 32 -12.26 17.32 16.38
N ILE A 33 -13.40 17.86 15.95
CA ILE A 33 -13.60 18.35 14.58
C ILE A 33 -12.52 19.39 14.26
N ARG A 34 -12.35 20.44 15.07
CA ARG A 34 -11.35 21.48 14.78
C ARG A 34 -9.93 20.92 14.65
N THR A 35 -9.56 19.91 15.44
CA THR A 35 -8.26 19.24 15.36
C THR A 35 -8.11 18.30 14.17
N SER A 36 -9.15 17.55 13.79
CA SER A 36 -9.15 16.66 12.62
C SER A 36 -9.01 17.48 11.34
N TRP A 37 -9.75 18.58 11.19
CA TRP A 37 -9.65 19.43 10.00
C TRP A 37 -8.26 20.08 9.83
N LEU A 38 -7.56 20.38 10.92
CA LEU A 38 -6.19 20.92 10.87
C LEU A 38 -5.14 19.90 10.39
N TYR A 39 -5.42 18.61 10.56
CA TYR A 39 -4.59 17.50 10.11
C TYR A 39 -5.00 17.00 8.72
N ASP A 40 -6.27 16.70 8.51
CA ASP A 40 -6.79 16.05 7.30
C ASP A 40 -6.67 16.94 6.05
N CYS A 41 -6.90 18.26 6.20
CA CYS A 41 -6.81 19.23 5.11
C CYS A 41 -5.38 19.72 4.82
N ARG A 42 -4.36 18.90 5.10
CA ARG A 42 -2.95 19.15 4.74
C ARG A 42 -2.51 18.27 3.58
N ASN A 43 -1.37 18.60 3.00
CA ASN A 43 -0.72 17.74 2.03
C ASN A 43 0.20 16.76 2.74
N HIS A 44 -0.26 15.52 2.92
CA HIS A 44 0.55 14.44 3.47
C HIS A 44 1.20 13.69 2.32
N ILE A 45 2.53 13.72 2.24
CA ILE A 45 3.27 12.98 1.22
C ILE A 45 3.16 11.48 1.51
N ARG A 46 2.71 10.71 0.51
CA ARG A 46 2.42 9.27 0.64
C ARG A 46 3.29 8.40 -0.27
N VAL A 47 3.79 8.98 -1.35
CA VAL A 47 4.65 8.28 -2.32
C VAL A 47 5.86 9.14 -2.60
N ILE A 48 7.03 8.53 -2.53
CA ILE A 48 8.30 9.06 -3.03
C ILE A 48 8.98 7.89 -3.75
N GLN A 49 9.28 8.04 -5.03
CA GLN A 49 9.94 7.01 -5.84
C GLN A 49 11.06 7.64 -6.65
N PRO A 50 12.27 7.03 -6.69
CA PRO A 50 13.32 7.47 -7.59
C PRO A 50 12.89 7.21 -9.04
N ILE A 51 13.19 8.15 -9.92
CA ILE A 51 12.94 8.01 -11.36
C ILE A 51 14.18 8.38 -12.16
N GLY A 52 14.26 7.84 -13.38
CA GLY A 52 15.40 8.02 -14.28
C GLY A 52 16.58 7.14 -13.91
N THR A 53 17.47 6.91 -14.88
CA THR A 53 18.63 6.00 -14.75
C THR A 53 19.63 6.42 -13.67
N ASN A 54 19.73 7.72 -13.38
CA ASN A 54 20.66 8.26 -12.38
C ASN A 54 20.01 8.47 -11.01
N HIS A 55 18.70 8.18 -10.86
CA HIS A 55 17.90 8.51 -9.67
C HIS A 55 18.07 9.97 -9.20
N ASP A 56 18.22 10.88 -10.17
CA ASP A 56 18.45 12.32 -9.94
C ASP A 56 17.14 13.09 -9.75
N ARG A 57 16.01 12.44 -10.00
CA ARG A 57 14.66 12.96 -9.82
C ARG A 57 13.82 11.99 -9.00
N PHE A 58 12.81 12.54 -8.35
CA PHE A 58 11.84 11.80 -7.56
C PHE A 58 10.42 12.09 -8.05
N TYR A 59 9.66 11.04 -8.27
CA TYR A 59 8.21 11.10 -8.35
C TYR A 59 7.64 11.19 -6.94
N VAL A 60 6.81 12.19 -6.69
CA VAL A 60 6.20 12.45 -5.38
C VAL A 60 4.69 12.56 -5.53
N CYS A 61 3.93 11.92 -4.64
CA CYS A 61 2.47 12.06 -4.59
C CYS A 61 2.00 12.25 -3.14
N GLY A 62 1.06 13.17 -2.94
CA GLY A 62 0.51 13.48 -1.63
C GLY A 62 -1.00 13.65 -1.64
N THR A 63 -1.62 13.54 -0.46
CA THR A 63 -3.07 13.62 -0.26
C THR A 63 -3.65 14.97 -0.67
N ASN A 64 -2.84 16.04 -0.56
CA ASN A 64 -3.18 17.41 -0.93
C ASN A 64 -4.61 17.81 -0.50
N ALA A 65 -4.88 17.70 0.80
CA ALA A 65 -6.18 18.03 1.41
C ALA A 65 -7.36 17.28 0.77
N HIS A 66 -7.27 15.95 0.71
CA HIS A 66 -8.25 15.09 0.04
C HIS A 66 -8.45 15.39 -1.46
N ASN A 67 -7.42 15.92 -2.13
CA ASN A 67 -7.39 16.07 -3.56
C ASN A 67 -6.02 15.63 -4.10
N PRO A 68 -5.76 14.31 -4.15
CA PRO A 68 -4.43 13.75 -4.39
C PRO A 68 -3.76 14.36 -5.62
N LYS A 69 -2.48 14.74 -5.45
CA LYS A 69 -1.68 15.39 -6.49
C LYS A 69 -0.27 14.84 -6.51
N ASP A 70 0.32 14.77 -7.69
CA ASP A 70 1.67 14.30 -7.93
C ASP A 70 2.55 15.34 -8.63
N TRP A 71 3.86 15.20 -8.43
CA TRP A 71 4.91 16.10 -8.89
C TRP A 71 6.18 15.33 -9.19
N ILE A 72 7.04 15.94 -10.02
CA ILE A 72 8.44 15.54 -10.16
C ILE A 72 9.30 16.60 -9.49
N ILE A 73 10.18 16.15 -8.59
CA ILE A 73 11.19 16.99 -7.96
C ILE A 73 12.59 16.49 -8.29
N ASN A 74 13.56 17.39 -8.32
CA ASN A 74 14.96 17.01 -8.44
C ASN A 74 15.48 16.48 -7.09
N SER A 75 16.62 15.83 -7.10
CA SER A 75 17.26 15.28 -5.90
C SER A 75 17.62 16.33 -4.85
N ASN A 76 17.79 17.58 -5.25
CA ASN A 76 17.98 18.75 -4.38
C ASN A 76 16.66 19.33 -3.82
N LEU A 77 15.53 18.62 -3.96
CA LEU A 77 14.19 19.01 -3.50
C LEU A 77 13.61 20.27 -4.17
N THR A 78 14.16 20.68 -5.30
CA THR A 78 13.55 21.72 -6.15
C THR A 78 12.54 21.11 -7.10
N VAL A 79 11.51 21.88 -7.47
CA VAL A 79 10.55 21.45 -8.49
C VAL A 79 11.29 21.27 -9.81
N SER A 80 11.08 20.12 -10.46
CA SER A 80 11.70 19.88 -11.75
C SER A 80 11.03 20.75 -12.81
N ASN A 81 11.83 21.47 -13.60
CA ASN A 81 11.34 22.25 -14.73
C ASN A 81 11.11 21.40 -15.98
N GLU A 82 11.50 20.12 -15.95
CA GLU A 82 11.30 19.19 -17.04
C GLU A 82 9.91 18.55 -16.93
N PRO A 83 8.97 18.88 -17.83
CA PRO A 83 7.62 18.34 -17.74
C PRO A 83 7.64 16.85 -18.09
N LEU A 84 7.13 16.03 -17.17
CA LEU A 84 6.81 14.63 -17.46
C LEU A 84 5.29 14.53 -17.75
N PRO A 85 4.88 13.94 -18.88
CA PRO A 85 3.47 13.81 -19.21
C PRO A 85 2.75 12.90 -18.20
N GLY A 86 1.46 13.17 -17.96
CA GLY A 86 0.64 12.40 -17.02
C GLY A 86 0.80 12.77 -15.54
N ILE A 87 1.57 13.80 -15.23
CA ILE A 87 1.73 14.39 -13.89
C ILE A 87 0.68 15.49 -13.65
N GLY A 88 0.20 15.61 -12.42
CA GLY A 88 -0.69 16.66 -11.93
C GLY A 88 -1.94 16.13 -11.21
N SER A 89 -2.34 14.88 -11.44
CA SER A 89 -3.43 14.21 -10.72
C SER A 89 -2.89 12.97 -10.00
N GLY A 90 -3.07 12.92 -8.68
CA GLY A 90 -2.68 11.80 -7.83
C GLY A 90 -3.77 10.74 -7.65
N ILE A 91 -4.94 10.90 -8.27
CA ILE A 91 -6.06 9.96 -8.13
C ILE A 91 -5.61 8.56 -8.55
N ALA A 92 -5.93 7.55 -7.72
CA ALA A 92 -5.48 6.17 -7.83
C ALA A 92 -3.97 5.94 -7.65
N LYS A 93 -3.13 7.00 -7.70
CA LYS A 93 -1.67 6.94 -7.50
C LYS A 93 -1.28 7.05 -6.03
N CYS A 94 -2.01 7.87 -5.26
CA CYS A 94 -1.88 8.02 -3.82
C CYS A 94 -3.25 8.33 -3.17
N PRO A 95 -3.42 8.13 -1.85
CA PRO A 95 -4.73 8.15 -1.23
C PRO A 95 -5.24 9.57 -0.98
N PHE A 96 -6.56 9.69 -0.80
CA PHE A 96 -7.22 10.93 -0.37
C PHE A 96 -7.01 11.17 1.12
N ASP A 97 -7.11 10.14 1.95
CA ASP A 97 -7.02 10.22 3.40
C ASP A 97 -5.59 9.92 3.88
N PRO A 98 -5.02 10.72 4.81
CA PRO A 98 -3.73 10.41 5.41
C PRO A 98 -3.68 9.06 6.16
N GLU A 99 -4.79 8.55 6.68
CA GLU A 99 -4.80 7.29 7.42
C GLU A 99 -4.97 6.06 6.53
N ASP A 100 -5.16 6.24 5.22
CA ASP A 100 -5.29 5.12 4.29
C ASP A 100 -3.94 4.42 4.04
N ASN A 101 -3.99 3.09 4.15
CA ASN A 101 -2.87 2.22 3.83
C ASN A 101 -2.79 2.01 2.31
N SER A 102 -1.86 2.72 1.67
CA SER A 102 -1.57 2.63 0.24
C SER A 102 -0.14 2.18 -0.03
N THR A 103 0.11 1.68 -1.25
CA THR A 103 1.47 1.39 -1.73
C THR A 103 1.65 1.91 -3.15
N ALA A 104 2.88 2.24 -3.53
CA ALA A 104 3.22 2.52 -4.90
C ALA A 104 4.69 2.18 -5.18
N ILE A 105 4.98 1.84 -6.44
CA ILE A 105 6.34 1.58 -6.94
C ILE A 105 6.47 2.12 -8.36
N TRP A 106 7.58 2.79 -8.64
CA TRP A 106 7.94 3.22 -9.98
C TRP A 106 8.74 2.12 -10.68
N VAL A 107 8.32 1.76 -11.89
CA VAL A 107 8.93 0.70 -12.68
C VAL A 107 9.44 1.31 -13.97
N GLU A 108 10.78 1.32 -14.13
CA GLU A 108 11.44 1.87 -15.31
C GLU A 108 11.34 0.92 -16.51
N ASN A 109 11.68 -0.35 -16.31
CA ASN A 109 11.88 -1.33 -17.39
C ASN A 109 10.86 -2.46 -17.33
N GLY A 110 10.71 -3.19 -18.44
CA GLY A 110 9.87 -4.41 -18.50
C GLY A 110 8.38 -4.12 -18.73
N ASN A 111 7.98 -2.85 -18.76
CA ASN A 111 6.64 -2.41 -19.18
C ASN A 111 6.48 -2.50 -20.72
N PRO A 112 5.24 -2.44 -21.25
CA PRO A 112 4.99 -2.39 -22.68
C PRO A 112 5.70 -1.21 -23.35
N GLY A 113 6.49 -1.50 -24.39
CA GLY A 113 7.33 -0.50 -25.07
C GLY A 113 8.53 -0.03 -24.24
N ASP A 114 8.87 -0.75 -23.16
CA ASP A 114 9.92 -0.40 -22.20
C ASP A 114 9.79 1.02 -21.65
N LEU A 115 8.54 1.42 -21.40
CA LEU A 115 8.18 2.75 -20.92
C LEU A 115 7.99 2.74 -19.41
N ALA A 116 8.58 3.73 -18.73
CA ALA A 116 8.42 3.91 -17.30
C ALA A 116 6.95 4.14 -16.89
N GLY A 117 6.57 3.64 -15.72
CA GLY A 117 5.23 3.83 -15.18
C GLY A 117 5.11 3.55 -13.69
N LEU A 118 4.18 4.24 -13.04
CA LEU A 118 3.87 4.02 -11.64
C LEU A 118 2.81 2.91 -11.50
N TYR A 119 3.10 1.97 -10.62
CA TYR A 119 2.16 0.98 -10.12
C TYR A 119 1.74 1.36 -8.70
N SER A 120 0.46 1.22 -8.39
CA SER A 120 -0.09 1.68 -7.10
C SER A 120 -1.24 0.79 -6.62
N GLY A 121 -1.36 0.65 -5.32
CA GLY A 121 -2.51 0.11 -4.62
C GLY A 121 -3.06 1.19 -3.70
N SER A 122 -4.21 1.76 -4.06
CA SER A 122 -4.81 2.90 -3.35
C SER A 122 -6.33 2.96 -3.57
N VAL A 123 -6.92 4.11 -3.29
CA VAL A 123 -8.32 4.44 -3.56
C VAL A 123 -8.42 5.44 -4.72
N ALA A 124 -9.43 5.28 -5.57
CA ALA A 124 -9.69 6.18 -6.71
C ALA A 124 -10.85 7.16 -6.44
N GLU A 125 -11.54 7.03 -5.30
CA GLU A 125 -12.66 7.90 -4.91
C GLU A 125 -12.52 8.34 -3.46
N PHE A 126 -12.94 9.58 -3.18
CA PHE A 126 -12.92 10.17 -1.83
C PHE A 126 -13.76 9.37 -0.81
N THR A 127 -14.85 8.74 -1.26
CA THR A 127 -15.73 7.90 -0.42
C THR A 127 -15.09 6.57 -0.01
N LYS A 128 -13.88 6.26 -0.52
CA LYS A 128 -13.16 4.98 -0.35
C LYS A 128 -13.89 3.75 -0.92
N ALA A 129 -14.96 3.95 -1.68
CA ALA A 129 -15.73 2.86 -2.28
C ALA A 129 -14.98 2.16 -3.44
N ASP A 130 -14.09 2.89 -4.12
CA ASP A 130 -13.31 2.38 -5.25
C ASP A 130 -11.85 2.13 -4.87
N THR A 131 -11.57 0.97 -4.27
CA THR A 131 -10.20 0.49 -4.01
C THR A 131 -9.62 -0.15 -5.27
N VAL A 132 -8.38 0.17 -5.61
CA VAL A 132 -7.81 -0.19 -6.91
C VAL A 132 -6.34 -0.58 -6.83
N ILE A 133 -5.96 -1.61 -7.59
CA ILE A 133 -4.58 -1.79 -8.04
C ILE A 133 -4.47 -1.21 -9.45
N PHE A 134 -3.63 -0.20 -9.61
CA PHE A 134 -3.58 0.72 -10.74
C PHE A 134 -2.16 0.79 -11.33
N ARG A 135 -2.09 1.03 -12.64
CA ARG A 135 -0.89 1.51 -13.33
C ARG A 135 -1.26 2.71 -14.17
N THR A 136 -0.41 3.73 -14.11
CA THR A 136 -0.56 4.95 -14.91
C THR A 136 -0.57 4.67 -16.40
N ASP A 137 -1.07 5.66 -17.15
CA ASP A 137 -0.80 5.74 -18.58
C ASP A 137 0.72 5.71 -18.81
N LEU A 138 1.15 5.03 -19.87
CA LEU A 138 2.55 4.99 -20.27
C LEU A 138 2.76 5.96 -21.42
N TYR A 139 3.73 6.85 -21.24
CA TYR A 139 4.04 7.91 -22.18
C TYR A 139 5.42 7.69 -22.77
N ASN A 140 5.58 8.04 -24.04
CA ASN A 140 6.90 8.25 -24.60
C ASN A 140 7.40 9.62 -24.12
N THR A 141 8.51 9.64 -23.39
CA THR A 141 9.07 10.85 -22.78
C THR A 141 9.57 11.85 -23.81
N THR A 142 10.03 11.38 -24.98
CA THR A 142 10.53 12.23 -26.07
C THR A 142 9.39 12.87 -26.87
N SER A 143 8.39 12.08 -27.27
CA SER A 143 7.27 12.59 -28.09
C SER A 143 6.12 13.18 -27.25
N MET A 144 6.15 13.00 -25.93
CA MET A 144 5.07 13.34 -24.98
C MET A 144 3.72 12.67 -25.31
N GLN A 145 3.72 11.64 -26.15
CA GLN A 145 2.51 10.94 -26.56
C GLN A 145 2.19 9.78 -25.63
N ARG A 146 0.90 9.63 -25.32
CA ARG A 146 0.39 8.46 -24.61
C ARG A 146 0.43 7.24 -25.52
N MET A 147 1.27 6.27 -25.20
CA MET A 147 1.47 5.04 -25.97
C MET A 147 0.54 3.92 -25.50
N TYR A 148 0.39 3.76 -24.17
CA TYR A 148 -0.48 2.74 -23.59
C TYR A 148 -1.39 3.35 -22.54
N PRO A 149 -2.69 2.99 -22.52
CA PRO A 149 -3.59 3.47 -21.50
C PRO A 149 -3.25 2.88 -20.13
N PHE A 150 -3.76 3.56 -19.10
CA PHE A 150 -3.75 3.10 -17.73
C PHE A 150 -4.42 1.73 -17.62
N LYS A 151 -4.09 1.04 -16.53
CA LYS A 151 -4.68 -0.24 -16.22
C LYS A 151 -5.15 -0.28 -14.78
N ARG A 152 -6.26 -0.98 -14.54
CA ARG A 152 -6.86 -1.09 -13.21
C ARG A 152 -7.55 -2.43 -12.96
N THR A 153 -7.75 -2.75 -11.69
CA THR A 153 -8.68 -3.80 -11.27
C THR A 153 -10.13 -3.44 -11.64
N ILE A 154 -11.00 -4.44 -11.76
CA ILE A 154 -12.42 -4.22 -12.05
C ILE A 154 -13.07 -3.45 -10.91
N LYS A 155 -13.82 -2.40 -11.24
CA LYS A 155 -14.49 -1.53 -10.27
C LYS A 155 -15.61 -2.30 -9.59
N TYR A 156 -15.71 -2.19 -8.26
CA TYR A 156 -16.78 -2.78 -7.46
C TYR A 156 -16.90 -4.32 -7.53
N ASP A 157 -15.85 -5.02 -7.96
CA ASP A 157 -15.80 -6.48 -7.93
C ASP A 157 -15.03 -6.97 -6.70
N SER A 158 -15.77 -7.44 -5.70
CA SER A 158 -15.20 -7.95 -4.44
C SER A 158 -14.35 -9.21 -4.61
N LYS A 159 -14.51 -9.95 -5.71
CA LYS A 159 -13.62 -11.09 -6.02
C LYS A 159 -12.20 -10.59 -6.32
N TRP A 160 -12.06 -9.38 -6.83
CA TRP A 160 -10.77 -8.76 -7.11
C TRP A 160 -10.19 -8.12 -5.86
N LEU A 161 -10.93 -7.21 -5.24
CA LEU A 161 -10.52 -6.49 -4.04
C LEU A 161 -11.74 -6.23 -3.14
N ASP A 162 -11.66 -6.61 -1.87
CA ASP A 162 -12.70 -6.30 -0.88
C ASP A 162 -12.12 -5.57 0.34
N LYS A 163 -12.23 -4.24 0.34
CA LYS A 163 -11.68 -3.35 1.39
C LYS A 163 -10.20 -3.64 1.71
N PRO A 164 -9.30 -3.67 0.70
CA PRO A 164 -7.90 -3.95 0.91
C PRO A 164 -7.22 -2.83 1.72
N ASN A 165 -6.32 -3.23 2.60
CA ASN A 165 -5.31 -2.38 3.21
C ASN A 165 -3.96 -2.77 2.64
N PHE A 166 -3.38 -1.91 1.80
CA PHE A 166 -2.11 -2.18 1.16
C PHE A 166 -0.98 -2.00 2.13
N VAL A 167 -0.10 -3.00 2.19
CA VAL A 167 1.11 -2.89 2.99
C VAL A 167 2.23 -2.46 2.06
N GLY A 168 2.40 -3.09 0.89
CA GLY A 168 3.53 -2.84 -0.01
C GLY A 168 3.44 -3.36 -1.43
N SER A 169 4.43 -2.99 -2.24
CA SER A 169 4.59 -3.44 -3.63
C SER A 169 6.05 -3.58 -4.05
N PHE A 170 6.32 -4.50 -4.99
CA PHE A 170 7.66 -4.80 -5.49
C PHE A 170 7.66 -5.14 -6.98
N ASP A 171 8.75 -4.79 -7.63
CA ASP A 171 9.07 -5.14 -9.01
C ASP A 171 10.12 -6.26 -9.00
N ILE A 172 9.75 -7.46 -9.48
CA ILE A 172 10.63 -8.64 -9.48
C ILE A 172 10.39 -9.44 -10.76
N GLY A 173 11.43 -9.52 -11.60
CA GLY A 173 11.36 -10.22 -12.88
C GLY A 173 10.37 -9.53 -13.81
N ASP A 174 9.42 -10.29 -14.36
CA ASP A 174 8.42 -9.77 -15.30
C ASP A 174 7.12 -9.32 -14.60
N TYR A 175 7.13 -9.23 -13.27
CA TYR A 175 5.92 -9.05 -12.48
C TYR A 175 6.05 -8.00 -11.39
N VAL A 176 4.95 -7.27 -11.21
CA VAL A 176 4.76 -6.40 -10.04
C VAL A 176 3.87 -7.14 -9.03
N TYR A 177 4.37 -7.23 -7.81
CA TYR A 177 3.72 -7.87 -6.67
C TYR A 177 3.12 -6.83 -5.72
N PHE A 178 1.92 -7.11 -5.22
CA PHE A 178 1.23 -6.28 -4.22
C PHE A 178 0.87 -7.10 -2.99
N PHE A 179 1.21 -6.60 -1.81
CA PHE A 179 0.96 -7.22 -0.53
C PHE A 179 -0.08 -6.41 0.24
N PHE A 180 -1.18 -7.05 0.62
CA PHE A 180 -2.29 -6.39 1.29
C PHE A 180 -3.07 -7.38 2.15
N ARG A 181 -3.92 -6.86 3.04
CA ARG A 181 -4.96 -7.64 3.74
C ARG A 181 -6.33 -7.14 3.31
N GLU A 182 -7.28 -8.04 3.14
CA GLU A 182 -8.64 -7.72 2.68
C GLU A 182 -9.66 -8.62 3.38
N SER A 183 -10.94 -8.28 3.25
CA SER A 183 -12.03 -9.17 3.69
C SER A 183 -12.03 -10.47 2.88
N ALA A 184 -12.11 -11.61 3.57
CA ALA A 184 -12.05 -12.93 2.99
C ALA A 184 -13.42 -13.34 2.42
N VAL A 185 -13.69 -12.97 1.17
CA VAL A 185 -14.95 -13.29 0.47
C VAL A 185 -15.20 -14.81 0.41
N GLU A 186 -14.15 -15.62 0.31
CA GLU A 186 -14.27 -17.08 0.30
C GLU A 186 -14.65 -17.69 1.67
N TYR A 187 -14.49 -16.94 2.75
CA TYR A 187 -14.80 -17.40 4.11
C TYR A 187 -16.15 -16.89 4.62
N ILE A 188 -16.90 -16.14 3.79
CA ILE A 188 -18.10 -15.41 4.22
C ILE A 188 -19.19 -16.33 4.81
N ASN A 189 -19.27 -17.58 4.30
CA ASN A 189 -20.22 -18.59 4.78
C ASN A 189 -19.88 -19.15 6.17
N CYS A 190 -18.61 -19.03 6.58
CA CYS A 190 -18.11 -19.50 7.88
C CYS A 190 -17.96 -18.35 8.89
N GLY A 191 -18.05 -17.10 8.44
CA GLY A 191 -17.95 -15.91 9.29
C GLY A 191 -17.24 -14.74 8.60
N LYS A 192 -16.91 -13.71 9.38
CA LYS A 192 -16.10 -12.58 8.91
C LYS A 192 -14.63 -12.84 9.24
N ALA A 193 -13.78 -12.92 8.22
CA ALA A 193 -12.34 -13.03 8.38
C ALA A 193 -11.62 -12.03 7.48
N ILE A 194 -10.42 -11.63 7.90
CA ILE A 194 -9.49 -10.82 7.09
C ILE A 194 -8.35 -11.75 6.68
N TYR A 195 -8.03 -11.82 5.39
CA TYR A 195 -6.91 -12.60 4.90
C TYR A 195 -5.85 -11.73 4.25
N SER A 196 -4.61 -12.16 4.41
CA SER A 196 -3.46 -11.56 3.75
C SER A 196 -3.26 -12.16 2.37
N ARG A 197 -2.94 -11.29 1.42
CA ARG A 197 -2.81 -11.61 0.00
C ARG A 197 -1.50 -11.14 -0.55
N VAL A 198 -1.01 -11.90 -1.52
CA VAL A 198 -0.10 -11.42 -2.56
C VAL A 198 -0.86 -11.43 -3.87
N ALA A 199 -0.89 -10.29 -4.57
CA ALA A 199 -1.35 -10.22 -5.95
C ALA A 199 -0.18 -10.02 -6.89
N ARG A 200 -0.30 -10.57 -8.08
CA ARG A 200 0.68 -10.46 -9.16
C ARG A 200 -0.03 -9.97 -10.41
N ARG A 201 0.69 -9.16 -11.19
CA ARG A 201 0.28 -8.73 -12.52
C ARG A 201 1.45 -8.84 -13.49
N ASP A 202 1.18 -9.36 -14.68
CA ASP A 202 2.14 -9.46 -15.80
C ASP A 202 2.20 -8.16 -16.59
N THR A 203 3.39 -7.62 -16.83
CA THR A 203 3.64 -6.32 -17.48
C THR A 203 2.93 -6.10 -18.82
N GLY A 204 2.54 -7.13 -19.59
CA GLY A 204 1.90 -6.90 -20.90
C GLY A 204 1.20 -8.08 -21.57
N GLY A 205 0.13 -7.77 -22.30
CA GLY A 205 -0.52 -8.67 -23.26
C GLY A 205 -1.45 -7.87 -24.19
N LYS A 206 -1.52 -8.24 -25.47
CA LYS A 206 -2.42 -7.64 -26.47
C LYS A 206 -3.87 -8.09 -26.23
N ASN A 207 -4.52 -7.59 -25.19
CA ASN A 207 -5.86 -8.08 -24.80
C ASN A 207 -6.96 -7.02 -24.90
N ILE A 208 -8.15 -7.50 -25.29
CA ILE A 208 -9.41 -6.79 -25.61
C ILE A 208 -9.97 -5.98 -24.43
N LEU A 209 -9.55 -6.28 -23.20
CA LEU A 209 -9.85 -5.49 -21.99
C LEU A 209 -8.98 -4.24 -21.96
N ASN A 210 -9.44 -3.19 -22.64
CA ASN A 210 -8.63 -2.00 -22.93
C ASN A 210 -8.09 -1.31 -21.65
N LYS A 211 -8.87 -1.23 -20.57
CA LYS A 211 -8.50 -0.52 -19.33
C LYS A 211 -8.33 -1.41 -18.08
N ASN A 212 -8.65 -2.70 -18.18
CA ASN A 212 -8.55 -3.62 -17.05
C ASN A 212 -7.36 -4.58 -17.20
N TRP A 213 -6.89 -5.11 -16.07
CA TRP A 213 -5.89 -6.18 -16.07
C TRP A 213 -6.47 -7.45 -16.69
N ALA A 214 -5.71 -8.13 -17.54
CA ALA A 214 -6.12 -9.43 -18.10
C ALA A 214 -5.56 -10.62 -17.31
N SER A 215 -4.46 -10.41 -16.58
CA SER A 215 -3.65 -11.44 -15.90
C SER A 215 -3.52 -11.19 -14.39
N PHE A 216 -4.52 -10.51 -13.81
CA PHE A 216 -4.55 -10.29 -12.37
C PHE A 216 -4.79 -11.60 -11.64
N LEU A 217 -3.86 -11.98 -10.77
CA LEU A 217 -3.99 -13.13 -9.89
C LEU A 217 -3.70 -12.69 -8.47
N LYS A 218 -4.46 -13.19 -7.51
CA LYS A 218 -4.18 -13.03 -6.08
C LYS A 218 -4.25 -14.36 -5.38
N ALA A 219 -3.50 -14.48 -4.30
CA ALA A 219 -3.42 -15.71 -3.54
C ALA A 219 -3.20 -15.44 -2.04
N ARG A 220 -3.68 -16.34 -1.19
CA ARG A 220 -3.58 -16.24 0.27
C ARG A 220 -2.14 -16.47 0.73
N LEU A 221 -1.64 -15.61 1.62
CA LEU A 221 -0.41 -15.85 2.37
C LEU A 221 -0.72 -16.71 3.58
N ASN A 222 -0.04 -17.86 3.68
CA ASN A 222 -0.17 -18.76 4.82
C ASN A 222 0.97 -18.54 5.83
N CYS A 223 0.62 -18.08 7.02
CA CYS A 223 1.50 -17.95 8.17
C CYS A 223 0.79 -18.62 9.34
N SER A 224 1.27 -19.80 9.73
CA SER A 224 0.61 -20.61 10.74
C SER A 224 1.60 -21.41 11.58
N ILE A 225 1.21 -21.68 12.82
CA ILE A 225 1.87 -22.68 13.65
C ILE A 225 1.34 -24.06 13.23
N PRO A 226 2.20 -25.00 12.80
CA PRO A 226 1.73 -26.34 12.42
C PRO A 226 1.20 -27.11 13.63
N GLY A 227 0.22 -27.97 13.40
CA GLY A 227 -0.44 -28.80 14.41
C GLY A 227 -1.67 -29.49 13.82
N GLU A 228 -2.35 -30.33 14.61
CA GLU A 228 -3.63 -30.94 14.22
C GLU A 228 -4.70 -29.87 13.92
N PHE A 229 -4.65 -28.78 14.70
CA PHE A 229 -5.41 -27.55 14.46
C PHE A 229 -4.43 -26.38 14.27
N PRO A 230 -4.07 -26.03 13.02
CA PRO A 230 -3.10 -24.97 12.78
C PRO A 230 -3.61 -23.61 13.28
N PHE A 231 -2.75 -22.88 14.00
CA PHE A 231 -3.06 -21.51 14.44
C PHE A 231 -2.58 -20.52 13.38
N TYR A 232 -3.50 -19.80 12.74
CA TYR A 232 -3.21 -18.88 11.64
C TYR A 232 -3.05 -17.44 12.10
N PHE A 233 -2.00 -16.78 11.61
CA PHE A 233 -1.86 -15.32 11.66
C PHE A 233 -2.34 -14.76 10.33
N ASN A 234 -3.53 -14.15 10.31
CA ASN A 234 -4.20 -13.84 9.05
C ASN A 234 -3.99 -12.41 8.54
N GLU A 235 -3.56 -11.46 9.38
CA GLU A 235 -3.44 -10.05 9.01
C GLU A 235 -1.99 -9.57 8.87
N ILE A 236 -1.57 -9.26 7.65
CA ILE A 236 -0.26 -8.65 7.36
C ILE A 236 -0.27 -7.19 7.83
N ARG A 237 0.75 -6.85 8.63
CA ARG A 237 0.95 -5.49 9.18
C ARG A 237 2.14 -4.78 8.55
N LYS A 238 3.22 -5.51 8.35
CA LYS A 238 4.48 -4.98 7.82
C LYS A 238 5.18 -6.05 7.01
N TYR A 239 5.94 -5.63 6.02
CA TYR A 239 6.91 -6.50 5.35
C TYR A 239 8.28 -5.81 5.34
N ARG A 240 9.32 -6.62 5.16
CA ARG A 240 10.66 -6.19 4.76
C ARG A 240 11.16 -7.18 3.73
N PHE A 241 11.66 -6.69 2.61
CA PHE A 241 12.29 -7.53 1.59
C PHE A 241 13.79 -7.31 1.61
N PHE A 242 14.51 -8.41 1.45
CA PHE A 242 15.95 -8.46 1.27
C PHE A 242 16.23 -9.23 -0.01
N LEU A 243 16.90 -8.58 -0.95
CA LEU A 243 17.42 -9.24 -2.14
C LEU A 243 18.63 -10.06 -1.71
N ARG A 244 18.59 -11.39 -1.87
CA ARG A 244 19.63 -12.28 -1.36
C ARG A 244 20.67 -12.55 -2.44
N GLN A 245 20.26 -12.99 -3.65
CA GLN A 245 21.06 -13.12 -4.90
C GLN A 245 20.21 -13.84 -6.00
N LYS A 246 20.50 -13.64 -7.30
CA LYS A 246 19.94 -14.38 -8.47
C LYS A 246 18.44 -14.75 -8.37
N SER A 247 17.58 -13.75 -8.24
CA SER A 247 16.10 -13.91 -8.18
C SER A 247 15.56 -14.63 -6.93
N GLN A 248 16.40 -14.88 -5.92
CA GLN A 248 15.97 -15.26 -4.58
C GLN A 248 15.81 -14.02 -3.71
N PHE A 249 14.64 -13.88 -3.11
CA PHE A 249 14.39 -12.86 -2.10
C PHE A 249 13.98 -13.51 -0.78
N LEU A 250 14.34 -12.80 0.28
CA LEU A 250 13.92 -13.07 1.64
C LEU A 250 12.94 -11.97 2.02
N ALA A 251 11.71 -12.34 2.35
CA ALA A 251 10.72 -11.40 2.87
C ALA A 251 10.39 -11.75 4.32
N THR A 252 10.60 -10.83 5.24
CA THR A 252 10.08 -10.94 6.62
C THR A 252 8.76 -10.21 6.68
N ILE A 253 7.69 -10.95 6.97
CA ILE A 253 6.34 -10.42 7.04
C ILE A 253 5.85 -10.55 8.47
N LYS A 254 5.47 -9.40 9.06
CA LYS A 254 4.82 -9.36 10.37
C LYS A 254 3.33 -9.56 10.18
N MET A 255 2.81 -10.62 10.78
CA MET A 255 1.40 -10.96 10.74
C MET A 255 0.82 -10.96 12.16
N SER A 256 -0.48 -10.68 12.26
CA SER A 256 -1.19 -10.65 13.54
C SER A 256 -2.50 -11.40 13.46
N GLN A 257 -2.95 -11.88 14.62
CA GLN A 257 -4.30 -12.34 14.89
C GLN A 257 -4.66 -11.83 16.29
N ASP A 258 -5.68 -10.98 16.38
CA ASP A 258 -6.07 -10.30 17.63
C ASP A 258 -4.88 -9.58 18.30
N ARG A 259 -4.54 -9.93 19.55
CA ARG A 259 -3.39 -9.38 20.28
C ARG A 259 -2.07 -10.07 19.95
N ASN A 260 -2.11 -11.22 19.30
CA ASN A 260 -0.92 -12.03 19.01
C ASN A 260 -0.26 -11.56 17.71
N LYS A 261 1.06 -11.41 17.76
CA LYS A 261 1.90 -11.04 16.61
C LYS A 261 2.89 -12.16 16.34
N SER A 262 3.19 -12.38 15.07
CA SER A 262 4.18 -13.33 14.61
C SER A 262 4.98 -12.74 13.46
N ASP A 263 6.28 -13.03 13.45
CA ASP A 263 7.16 -12.71 12.33
C ASP A 263 7.31 -13.97 11.48
N CYS A 264 6.69 -13.98 10.30
CA CYS A 264 6.83 -15.05 9.33
C CYS A 264 7.91 -14.70 8.32
N VAL A 265 8.89 -15.59 8.15
CA VAL A 265 9.98 -15.42 7.19
C VAL A 265 9.69 -16.24 5.95
N PHE A 266 9.56 -15.55 4.82
CA PHE A 266 9.32 -16.14 3.51
C PHE A 266 10.65 -16.15 2.76
N ILE A 267 11.19 -17.35 2.57
CA ILE A 267 12.36 -17.57 1.71
C ILE A 267 11.82 -18.03 0.37
N SER A 268 11.95 -17.18 -0.64
CA SER A 268 11.67 -17.54 -2.01
C SER A 268 12.95 -18.14 -2.59
N ASP A 269 13.15 -19.46 -2.46
CA ASP A 269 14.19 -20.18 -3.22
C ASP A 269 13.88 -20.20 -4.73
N LYS A 270 12.63 -19.83 -5.08
CA LYS A 270 12.09 -19.62 -6.43
C LYS A 270 11.07 -18.50 -6.38
N THR A 271 11.03 -17.63 -7.40
CA THR A 271 10.05 -16.55 -7.57
C THR A 271 8.62 -17.02 -7.22
N PRO A 272 7.71 -16.12 -6.77
CA PRO A 272 6.31 -16.44 -6.46
C PRO A 272 5.56 -17.17 -7.57
N ASP A 273 6.15 -17.25 -8.76
CA ASP A 273 5.68 -17.94 -9.95
C ASP A 273 5.31 -19.41 -9.71
N ASP A 274 6.06 -20.14 -8.88
CA ASP A 274 5.75 -21.56 -8.58
C ASP A 274 4.37 -21.74 -7.92
N ALA A 275 3.90 -20.70 -7.22
CA ALA A 275 2.61 -20.69 -6.53
C ALA A 275 1.43 -20.33 -7.45
N PHE A 276 1.67 -19.48 -8.46
CA PHE A 276 0.66 -19.14 -9.47
C PHE A 276 0.57 -20.19 -10.59
N ASN A 277 1.63 -20.99 -10.81
CA ASN A 277 1.66 -22.06 -11.82
C ASN A 277 0.99 -23.35 -11.34
N LYS A 278 0.91 -23.60 -10.03
CA LYS A 278 0.12 -24.68 -9.45
C LYS A 278 -1.30 -24.16 -9.22
N ARG A 279 -2.32 -24.75 -9.86
CA ARG A 279 -3.76 -24.48 -9.61
C ARG A 279 -4.23 -24.86 -8.19
N LYS A 280 -3.39 -24.71 -7.16
CA LYS A 280 -3.76 -24.90 -5.76
C LYS A 280 -4.07 -23.52 -5.19
N ASN A 281 -5.35 -23.26 -4.95
CA ASN A 281 -5.88 -21.99 -4.41
C ASN A 281 -5.32 -21.58 -3.03
N ASN A 282 -4.43 -22.39 -2.44
CA ASN A 282 -3.77 -22.15 -1.16
C ASN A 282 -2.25 -22.20 -1.36
N ILE A 283 -1.59 -21.06 -1.22
CA ILE A 283 -0.13 -21.03 -1.16
C ILE A 283 0.30 -21.40 0.25
N ALA A 284 0.62 -22.67 0.46
CA ALA A 284 1.48 -23.05 1.56
C ALA A 284 2.92 -22.72 1.11
N ILE A 285 3.37 -21.49 1.38
CA ILE A 285 4.81 -21.19 1.29
C ILE A 285 5.42 -21.94 2.47
N ALA A 286 6.00 -23.11 2.19
CA ALA A 286 6.60 -23.96 3.22
C ALA A 286 7.73 -23.19 3.90
N LEU A 287 7.53 -22.90 5.17
CA LEU A 287 8.48 -22.18 6.02
C LEU A 287 9.61 -23.14 6.41
N PRO A 288 10.88 -22.86 6.09
CA PRO A 288 11.97 -23.48 6.83
C PRO A 288 12.01 -22.84 8.21
N LYS A 289 11.63 -23.62 9.24
CA LYS A 289 11.81 -23.37 10.68
C LYS A 289 11.45 -21.94 11.14
N ILE A 290 10.19 -21.75 11.54
CA ILE A 290 9.84 -20.68 12.50
C ILE A 290 10.60 -20.98 13.80
N ARG A 291 11.66 -20.21 14.10
CA ARG A 291 12.05 -19.99 15.51
C ARG A 291 11.09 -18.95 16.06
N PHE A 292 10.28 -19.34 17.03
CA PHE A 292 9.67 -18.38 17.93
C PHE A 292 10.80 -17.65 18.65
N ILE A 293 10.91 -16.35 18.44
CA ILE A 293 11.50 -15.47 19.44
C ILE A 293 10.29 -14.74 20.02
N SER A 294 9.69 -15.33 21.05
CA SER A 294 8.71 -14.59 21.84
C SER A 294 9.46 -13.44 22.50
N THR A 295 8.89 -12.24 22.49
CA THR A 295 9.40 -11.13 23.31
C THR A 295 9.15 -11.34 24.80
N ALA A 296 8.77 -12.56 25.24
CA ALA A 296 8.71 -12.96 26.63
C ALA A 296 9.99 -13.67 27.10
N ASP A 297 10.94 -13.96 26.19
CA ASP A 297 12.27 -14.51 26.52
C ASP A 297 13.36 -13.41 26.55
N ALA A 298 12.94 -12.15 26.68
CA ALA A 298 13.82 -10.97 26.81
C ALA A 298 13.70 -10.32 28.20
N GLN A 299 13.71 -11.15 29.24
CA GLN A 299 14.04 -10.78 30.63
C GLN A 299 15.08 -11.75 31.17
#